data_AF-A0A1D3NXF6-F1
#
_entry.id   AF-A0A1D3NXF6-F1
#
_cell.length_a   1.000
_cell.length_b   1.000
_cell.length_c   1.000
_cell.angle_alpha   90.00
_cell.angle_beta   90.00
_cell.angle_gamma   90.00
#
_symmetry.space_group_name_H-M   'P 1'
#
loop_
_entity.id
_entity.type
_entity.pdbx_description
1 polymer ?
#
loop_
_entity_poly.entity_id
_entity_poly.type
_entity_poly.pdbx_seq_one_letter_code
_entity_poly.pdbx_strand_id
1 'polypeptide(L)'
;MRTWRVGTFSMGLSIITLGCFLLFSVIKGTQVLDTLTAWWPVLLIILGAEILLYLLFSKKEQSFIKYDIFSIFFIGVLGSVGIAFYCLLSTGLLDEVRYAFNTTRQTNTIPESKLDIPESINKIVVDAGTDNYPLTIDGRNSNEVSLLGTYEMTTKGNEKLNLKQEDFLSVQTTGETMYITLKSLPFHQKMFGHEPRVKPTLVLPQTKHVEIRASNRDLSLYPGQLQNNWFVQESSGVSVHLIKESDVSLTAVTNQKEAIGNTPWEQVEDLTKKENNSSEENPELNEQEHWYKNSIKTGNGTYKLNIEKAYNLNMSVIEK
;
A
#
# COMPACT_ATOMS: atom_id res chain seq x y z
N MET A 1 -1.41 42.40 59.74
CA MET A 1 -1.53 40.93 59.66
C MET A 1 -1.42 40.52 58.19
N ARG A 2 -0.41 39.74 57.80
CA ARG A 2 -0.13 39.39 56.39
C ARG A 2 -0.83 38.07 56.05
N THR A 3 -1.91 38.15 55.29
CA THR A 3 -2.66 36.97 54.85
C THR A 3 -1.93 36.32 53.67
N TRP A 4 -1.23 35.22 53.94
CA TRP A 4 -0.64 34.40 52.88
C TRP A 4 -1.76 33.65 52.15
N ARG A 5 -1.83 33.82 50.82
CA ARG A 5 -2.77 33.08 49.97
C ARG A 5 -2.13 31.75 49.61
N VAL A 6 -2.78 30.66 49.99
CA VAL A 6 -2.36 29.30 49.63
C VAL A 6 -2.50 29.15 48.12
N GLY A 7 -1.46 28.68 47.44
CA GLY A 7 -1.47 28.49 45.98
C GLY A 7 -0.72 29.54 45.17
N THR A 8 -0.34 30.71 45.75
CA THR A 8 0.55 31.66 45.04
C THR A 8 1.97 31.10 44.88
N PHE A 9 2.44 30.32 45.85
CA PHE A 9 3.76 29.69 45.81
C PHE A 9 3.79 28.50 44.85
N SER A 10 2.85 27.56 44.95
CA SER A 10 2.71 26.46 43.99
C SER A 10 2.49 26.95 42.54
N MET A 11 1.69 28.00 42.33
CA MET A 11 1.50 28.57 40.99
C MET A 11 2.81 29.14 40.42
N GLY A 12 3.57 29.91 41.20
CA GLY A 12 4.87 30.44 40.77
C GLY A 12 5.88 29.33 40.47
N LEU A 13 5.95 28.31 41.33
CA LEU A 13 6.83 27.16 41.13
C LEU A 13 6.45 26.34 39.89
N SER A 14 5.16 26.19 39.61
CA SER A 14 4.66 25.49 38.42
C SER A 14 5.07 26.21 37.13
N ILE A 15 4.97 27.54 37.09
CA ILE A 15 5.36 28.36 35.93
C ILE A 15 6.88 28.29 35.71
N ILE A 16 7.68 28.38 36.78
CA ILE A 16 9.15 28.28 36.70
C ILE A 16 9.56 26.90 36.21
N THR A 17 8.95 25.85 36.76
CA THR A 17 9.25 24.46 36.38
C THR A 17 8.87 24.20 34.93
N LEU A 18 7.68 24.62 34.50
CA LEU A 18 7.23 24.53 33.11
C LEU A 18 8.18 25.30 32.18
N GLY A 19 8.59 26.51 32.55
CA GLY A 19 9.55 27.32 31.80
C GLY A 19 10.90 26.61 31.61
N CYS A 20 11.45 26.02 32.67
CA CYS A 20 12.68 25.23 32.60
C CYS A 20 12.53 23.98 31.71
N PHE A 21 11.40 23.28 31.79
CA PHE A 21 11.14 22.10 30.94
C PHE A 21 11.06 22.47 29.45
N LEU A 22 10.38 23.56 29.11
CA LEU A 22 10.29 24.05 27.73
C LEU A 22 11.68 24.45 27.19
N LEU A 23 12.51 25.08 28.02
CA LEU A 23 13.85 25.48 27.64
C LEU A 23 14.76 24.26 27.41
N PHE A 24 14.66 23.24 28.26
CA PHE A 24 15.39 21.97 28.08
C PHE A 24 14.90 21.17 26.86
N SER A 25 13.60 21.27 26.55
CA SER A 25 12.97 20.65 25.39
C SER A 25 13.51 21.20 24.07
N VAL A 26 13.70 22.52 23.97
CA VAL A 26 14.25 23.15 22.75
C VAL A 26 15.69 22.70 22.48
N ILE A 27 16.47 22.43 23.54
CA ILE A 27 17.89 22.07 23.42
C ILE A 27 18.10 20.61 22.96
N LYS A 28 17.19 19.68 23.27
CA LYS A 28 17.39 18.24 23.01
C LYS A 28 16.66 17.66 21.80
N GLY A 29 15.89 18.46 21.07
CA GLY A 29 15.45 18.17 19.69
C GLY A 29 14.51 16.97 19.44
N THR A 30 14.38 15.98 20.34
CA THR A 30 13.60 14.76 20.06
C THR A 30 13.15 14.03 21.34
N GLN A 31 11.94 13.44 21.31
CA GLN A 31 11.27 12.66 22.39
C GLN A 31 10.73 13.44 23.60
N VAL A 32 10.24 14.64 23.35
CA VAL A 32 9.69 15.57 24.34
C VAL A 32 8.32 15.14 24.90
N LEU A 33 7.53 14.40 24.12
CA LEU A 33 6.15 14.04 24.46
C LEU A 33 6.03 13.02 25.60
N ASP A 34 6.99 12.10 25.72
CA ASP A 34 6.95 11.10 26.82
C ASP A 34 7.32 11.76 28.16
N THR A 35 8.23 12.75 28.13
CA THR A 35 8.65 13.49 29.33
C THR A 35 7.63 14.55 29.76
N LEU A 36 6.94 15.21 28.81
CA LEU A 36 5.82 16.11 29.10
C LEU A 36 4.60 15.41 29.71
N THR A 37 4.53 14.09 29.63
CA THR A 37 3.47 13.30 30.27
C THR A 37 3.82 12.95 31.73
N ALA A 38 5.07 13.11 32.18
CA ALA A 38 5.51 12.68 33.51
C ALA A 38 5.57 13.78 34.60
N TRP A 39 5.50 15.06 34.23
CA TRP A 39 5.75 16.18 35.17
C TRP A 39 4.47 16.71 35.87
N TRP A 40 3.28 16.51 35.30
CA TRP A 40 2.02 16.97 35.88
C TRP A 40 1.60 16.30 37.20
N PRO A 41 1.89 15.00 37.49
CA PRO A 41 1.57 14.40 38.78
C PRO A 41 2.44 14.97 39.90
N VAL A 42 3.67 15.39 39.58
CA VAL A 42 4.59 16.04 40.53
C VAL A 42 4.02 17.38 40.98
N LEU A 43 3.40 18.16 40.07
CA LEU A 43 2.72 19.41 40.44
C LEU A 43 1.53 19.18 41.38
N LEU A 44 0.72 18.14 41.13
CA LEU A 44 -0.40 17.77 42.00
C LEU A 44 0.07 17.34 43.40
N ILE A 45 1.19 16.60 43.49
CA ILE A 45 1.79 16.19 44.77
C ILE A 45 2.30 17.42 45.55
N ILE A 46 3.03 18.34 44.90
CA ILE A 46 3.58 19.54 45.54
C ILE A 46 2.45 20.44 46.06
N LEU A 47 1.40 20.62 45.26
CA LEU A 47 0.22 21.38 45.67
C LEU A 47 -0.49 20.71 46.85
N GLY A 48 -0.72 19.39 46.80
CA GLY A 48 -1.32 18.64 47.91
C GLY A 48 -0.49 18.75 49.19
N ALA A 49 0.84 18.71 49.08
CA ALA A 49 1.75 18.90 50.19
C ALA A 49 1.70 20.33 50.77
N GLU A 50 1.57 21.37 49.93
CA GLU A 50 1.41 22.76 50.37
C GLU A 50 0.11 22.94 51.17
N ILE A 51 -0.99 22.33 50.73
CA ILE A 51 -2.28 22.35 51.43
C ILE A 51 -2.16 21.67 52.81
N LEU A 52 -1.47 20.52 52.87
CA LEU A 52 -1.27 19.77 54.11
C LEU A 52 -0.39 20.55 55.11
N LEU A 53 0.69 21.17 54.63
CA LEU A 53 1.58 22.01 55.43
C LEU A 53 0.86 23.25 55.96
N TYR A 54 0.03 23.90 55.15
CA TYR A 54 -0.72 25.08 55.58
C TYR A 54 -1.75 24.73 56.66
N LEU A 55 -2.40 23.58 56.55
CA LEU A 55 -3.35 23.08 57.55
C LEU A 55 -2.64 22.71 58.88
N LEU A 56 -1.45 22.09 58.80
CA LEU A 56 -0.68 21.69 59.97
C LEU A 56 -0.06 22.88 60.73
N PHE A 57 0.37 23.92 60.01
CA PHE A 57 0.95 25.13 60.62
C PHE A 57 -0.09 26.19 61.03
N SER A 58 -1.30 26.20 60.46
CA SER A 58 -2.37 27.18 60.81
C SER A 58 -3.21 26.78 62.03
N LYS A 59 -2.54 26.37 63.12
CA LYS A 59 -3.20 25.92 64.37
C LYS A 59 -3.70 27.04 65.28
N LYS A 60 -4.04 28.23 64.77
CA LYS A 60 -4.59 29.33 65.58
C LYS A 60 -5.86 29.92 64.96
N GLU A 61 -6.95 29.61 65.66
CA GLU A 61 -8.23 30.32 65.78
C GLU A 61 -8.75 31.07 64.54
N GLN A 62 -9.77 30.48 63.91
CA GLN A 62 -10.71 31.13 62.98
C GLN A 62 -10.08 31.95 61.85
N SER A 63 -9.19 31.35 61.09
CA SER A 63 -8.88 31.87 59.76
C SER A 63 -9.84 31.20 58.77
N PHE A 64 -10.88 31.94 58.34
CA PHE A 64 -11.67 31.55 57.17
C PHE A 64 -10.69 31.24 56.04
N ILE A 65 -10.61 29.96 55.66
CA ILE A 65 -9.83 29.53 54.52
C ILE A 65 -10.47 30.16 53.29
N LYS A 66 -9.95 31.31 52.85
CA LYS A 66 -10.30 31.88 51.55
C LYS A 66 -9.61 31.03 50.50
N TYR A 67 -10.29 29.96 50.12
CA TYR A 67 -9.94 29.20 48.93
C TYR A 67 -9.95 30.16 47.75
N ASP A 68 -8.87 30.16 46.97
CA ASP A 68 -8.93 30.76 45.66
C ASP A 68 -9.68 29.78 44.76
N ILE A 69 -10.99 30.00 44.62
CA ILE A 69 -11.88 29.20 43.76
C ILE A 69 -11.33 29.17 42.34
N PHE A 70 -10.63 30.22 41.89
CA PHE A 70 -9.92 30.20 40.63
C PHE A 70 -8.78 29.21 40.61
N SER A 71 -7.98 29.09 41.68
CA SER A 71 -6.92 28.06 41.73
C SER A 71 -7.51 26.65 41.66
N ILE A 72 -8.56 26.34 42.44
CA ILE A 72 -9.23 25.02 42.39
C ILE A 72 -9.80 24.73 41.00
N PHE A 73 -10.42 25.74 40.38
CA PHE A 73 -10.93 25.64 39.01
C PHE A 73 -9.82 25.35 38.00
N PHE A 74 -8.70 26.08 38.07
CA PHE A 74 -7.55 25.86 37.19
C PHE A 74 -6.95 24.47 37.38
N ILE A 75 -6.83 23.98 38.62
CA ILE A 75 -6.33 22.64 38.92
C ILE A 75 -7.28 21.58 38.36
N GLY A 76 -8.59 21.77 38.50
CA GLY A 76 -9.61 20.89 37.93
C GLY A 76 -9.51 20.83 36.40
N VAL A 77 -9.43 21.98 35.73
CA VAL A 77 -9.27 22.06 34.27
C VAL A 77 -7.95 21.42 33.82
N LEU A 78 -6.84 21.71 34.49
CA LEU A 78 -5.54 21.10 34.20
C LEU A 78 -5.56 19.58 34.39
N GLY A 79 -6.19 19.09 35.46
CA GLY A 79 -6.37 17.67 35.72
C GLY A 79 -7.24 16.99 34.67
N SER A 80 -8.37 17.60 34.29
CA SER A 80 -9.24 17.08 33.22
C SER A 80 -8.55 17.08 31.86
N VAL A 81 -7.79 18.12 31.52
CA VAL A 81 -6.99 18.15 30.28
C VAL A 81 -5.90 17.08 30.33
N GLY A 82 -5.24 16.87 31.47
CA GLY A 82 -4.24 15.80 31.65
C GLY A 82 -4.83 14.40 31.48
N ILE A 83 -6.00 14.14 32.06
CA ILE A 83 -6.72 12.86 31.89
C ILE A 83 -7.19 12.69 30.44
N ALA A 84 -7.73 13.74 29.82
CA ALA A 84 -8.14 13.70 28.42
C ALA A 84 -6.94 13.44 27.50
N PHE A 85 -5.81 14.08 27.76
CA PHE A 85 -4.57 13.85 27.01
C PHE A 85 -4.03 12.44 27.25
N TYR A 86 -4.03 11.94 28.49
CA TYR A 86 -3.65 10.55 28.80
C TYR A 86 -4.54 9.54 28.08
N CYS A 87 -5.84 9.81 28.00
CA CYS A 87 -6.78 9.00 27.23
C CYS A 87 -6.44 9.02 25.73
N LEU A 88 -6.12 10.19 25.17
CA LEU A 88 -5.66 10.34 23.78
C LEU A 88 -4.30 9.68 23.52
N LEU A 89 -3.41 9.65 24.51
CA LEU A 89 -2.14 8.92 24.43
C LEU A 89 -2.37 7.41 24.42
N SER A 90 -3.30 6.93 25.25
CA SER A 90 -3.63 5.50 25.36
C SER A 90 -4.35 4.94 24.13
N THR A 91 -4.98 5.76 23.29
CA THR A 91 -5.61 5.31 22.04
C THR A 91 -4.61 5.11 20.89
N GLY A 92 -3.32 5.42 21.11
CA GLY A 92 -2.28 5.29 20.07
C GLY A 92 -2.27 6.40 19.02
N LEU A 93 -3.11 7.44 19.16
CA LEU A 93 -3.13 8.59 18.25
C LEU A 93 -1.79 9.32 18.19
N LEU A 94 -1.04 9.33 19.30
CA LEU A 94 0.27 9.94 19.30
C LEU A 94 1.28 9.16 18.44
N ASP A 95 1.20 7.83 18.43
CA ASP A 95 2.08 7.01 17.59
C ASP A 95 1.78 7.22 16.11
N GLU A 96 0.51 7.45 15.77
CA GLU A 96 0.07 7.79 14.42
C GLU A 96 0.58 9.17 13.97
N VAL A 97 0.51 10.19 14.84
CA VAL A 97 1.11 11.52 14.57
C VAL A 97 2.64 11.43 14.46
N ARG A 98 3.30 10.71 15.37
CA ARG A 98 4.76 10.49 15.32
C ARG A 98 5.17 9.76 14.05
N TYR A 99 4.36 8.81 13.59
CA TYR A 99 4.56 8.10 12.32
C TYR A 99 4.42 9.06 11.14
N ALA A 100 3.38 9.88 11.08
CA ALA A 100 3.20 10.87 10.03
C ALA A 100 4.39 11.86 9.91
N PHE A 101 5.00 12.28 11.02
CA PHE A 101 6.15 13.19 11.00
C PHE A 101 7.50 12.50 10.76
N ASN A 102 7.69 11.25 11.21
CA ASN A 102 8.95 10.52 11.10
C ASN A 102 8.96 9.48 9.99
N THR A 103 8.04 9.57 9.03
CA THR A 103 8.04 8.68 7.88
C THR A 103 8.75 9.32 6.70
N THR A 104 9.51 8.52 5.99
CA THR A 104 10.12 8.92 4.73
C THR A 104 9.71 7.94 3.67
N ARG A 105 9.29 8.48 2.53
CA ARG A 105 9.00 7.69 1.35
C ARG A 105 10.32 7.33 0.69
N GLN A 106 10.62 6.04 0.65
CA GLN A 106 11.83 5.53 0.02
C GLN A 106 11.45 4.74 -1.22
N THR A 107 12.10 5.05 -2.32
CA THR A 107 12.05 4.27 -3.55
C THR A 107 13.30 3.41 -3.61
N ASN A 108 13.11 2.09 -3.60
CA ASN A 108 14.18 1.12 -3.70
C ASN A 108 13.95 0.22 -4.91
N THR A 109 15.02 -0.37 -5.41
CA THR A 109 14.97 -1.32 -6.51
C THR A 109 14.67 -2.71 -5.97
N ILE A 110 13.84 -3.48 -6.67
CA ILE A 110 13.62 -4.89 -6.38
C ILE A 110 14.98 -5.61 -6.55
N PRO A 111 15.44 -6.40 -5.58
CA PRO A 111 16.70 -7.13 -5.72
C PRO A 111 16.72 -7.96 -6.99
N GLU A 112 17.71 -7.74 -7.85
CA GLU A 112 17.83 -8.48 -9.11
C GLU A 112 18.14 -9.95 -8.81
N SER A 113 17.29 -10.82 -9.31
CA SER A 113 17.41 -12.25 -9.13
C SER A 113 17.06 -12.97 -10.41
N LYS A 114 17.98 -13.79 -10.87
CA LYS A 114 17.82 -14.67 -12.02
C LYS A 114 17.51 -16.06 -11.52
N LEU A 115 16.37 -16.60 -11.91
CA LEU A 115 16.00 -17.98 -11.65
C LEU A 115 16.18 -18.78 -12.94
N ASP A 116 17.20 -19.62 -12.97
CA ASP A 116 17.40 -20.55 -14.07
C ASP A 116 16.25 -21.57 -14.11
N ILE A 117 15.68 -21.76 -15.30
CA ILE A 117 14.61 -22.73 -15.50
C ILE A 117 15.26 -24.09 -15.78
N PRO A 118 15.00 -25.13 -14.97
CA PRO A 118 15.48 -26.48 -15.27
C PRO A 118 14.94 -26.95 -16.62
N GLU A 119 15.75 -27.69 -17.39
CA GLU A 119 15.35 -28.18 -18.71
C GLU A 119 14.07 -29.04 -18.68
N SER A 120 13.78 -29.68 -17.55
CA SER A 120 12.58 -30.49 -17.29
C SER A 120 11.27 -29.71 -17.30
N ILE A 121 11.30 -28.38 -17.27
CA ILE A 121 10.10 -27.53 -17.23
C ILE A 121 9.66 -27.17 -18.64
N ASN A 122 8.44 -27.57 -18.99
CA ASN A 122 7.82 -27.28 -20.28
C ASN A 122 6.79 -26.15 -20.19
N LYS A 123 6.18 -25.98 -19.00
CA LYS A 123 5.11 -25.01 -18.74
C LYS A 123 5.44 -24.12 -17.55
N ILE A 124 5.19 -22.82 -17.71
CA ILE A 124 5.28 -21.82 -16.65
C ILE A 124 3.89 -21.24 -16.41
N VAL A 125 3.43 -21.25 -15.17
CA VAL A 125 2.19 -20.61 -14.74
C VAL A 125 2.55 -19.43 -13.86
N VAL A 126 2.18 -18.23 -14.28
CA VAL A 126 2.38 -16.98 -13.55
C VAL A 126 1.07 -16.53 -12.96
N ASP A 127 1.00 -16.48 -11.64
CA ASP A 127 -0.07 -15.82 -10.91
C ASP A 127 0.35 -14.37 -10.61
N ALA A 128 -0.31 -13.43 -11.28
CA ALA A 128 -0.01 -12.00 -11.18
C ALA A 128 -0.54 -11.35 -9.89
N GLY A 129 -1.26 -12.11 -9.05
CA GLY A 129 -1.89 -11.62 -7.83
C GLY A 129 -3.00 -10.59 -8.10
N THR A 130 -3.49 -10.01 -7.01
CA THR A 130 -4.64 -9.08 -7.00
C THR A 130 -4.23 -7.62 -6.73
N ASP A 131 -2.95 -7.27 -6.95
CA ASP A 131 -2.48 -5.91 -6.73
C ASP A 131 -3.03 -4.95 -7.78
N ASN A 132 -3.45 -3.76 -7.36
CA ASN A 132 -3.99 -2.71 -8.24
C ASN A 132 -2.92 -2.00 -9.10
N TYR A 133 -1.66 -2.44 -9.07
CA TYR A 133 -0.58 -1.84 -9.85
C TYR A 133 -0.33 -2.62 -11.13
N PRO A 134 -0.05 -1.96 -12.27
CA PRO A 134 0.18 -2.66 -13.53
C PRO A 134 1.40 -3.59 -13.44
N LEU A 135 1.30 -4.78 -14.02
CA LEU A 135 2.43 -5.71 -14.18
C LEU A 135 2.93 -5.65 -15.63
N THR A 136 4.23 -5.45 -15.80
CA THR A 136 4.87 -5.57 -17.11
C THR A 136 5.43 -6.98 -17.28
N ILE A 137 5.15 -7.61 -18.42
CA ILE A 137 5.69 -8.92 -18.78
C ILE A 137 6.54 -8.76 -20.04
N ASP A 138 7.83 -9.07 -19.93
CA ASP A 138 8.80 -8.97 -21.02
C ASP A 138 9.26 -10.36 -21.44
N GLY A 139 8.99 -10.73 -22.69
CA GLY A 139 9.45 -11.98 -23.29
C GLY A 139 10.86 -11.81 -23.82
N ARG A 140 11.81 -12.63 -23.35
CA ARG A 140 13.19 -12.63 -23.82
C ARG A 140 13.63 -14.02 -24.30
N ASN A 141 14.57 -14.04 -25.24
CA ASN A 141 15.23 -15.27 -25.66
C ASN A 141 16.31 -15.68 -24.63
N SER A 142 15.86 -16.02 -23.43
CA SER A 142 16.70 -16.47 -22.31
C SER A 142 15.98 -17.57 -21.54
N ASN A 143 16.70 -18.57 -21.04
CA ASN A 143 16.13 -19.67 -20.23
C ASN A 143 16.07 -19.33 -18.72
N GLU A 144 16.01 -18.05 -18.38
CA GLU A 144 15.92 -17.55 -17.01
C GLU A 144 14.63 -16.75 -16.82
N VAL A 145 14.06 -16.81 -15.62
CA VAL A 145 13.03 -15.86 -15.17
C VAL A 145 13.70 -14.82 -14.30
N SER A 146 13.43 -13.54 -14.57
CA SER A 146 13.94 -12.44 -13.73
C SER A 146 12.81 -11.50 -13.32
N LEU A 147 12.83 -11.06 -12.07
CA LEU A 147 11.94 -10.00 -11.58
C LEU A 147 12.74 -8.72 -11.44
N LEU A 148 12.30 -7.68 -12.14
CA LEU A 148 12.91 -6.36 -12.16
C LEU A 148 11.91 -5.30 -11.74
N GLY A 149 12.40 -4.13 -11.38
CA GLY A 149 11.56 -2.95 -11.14
C GLY A 149 11.86 -2.25 -9.83
N THR A 150 10.92 -1.41 -9.41
CA THR A 150 11.06 -0.57 -8.23
C THR A 150 9.85 -0.72 -7.33
N TYR A 151 10.08 -0.62 -6.03
CA TYR A 151 9.02 -0.50 -5.04
C TYR A 151 9.20 0.77 -4.23
N GLU A 152 8.08 1.31 -3.78
CA GLU A 152 8.00 2.52 -2.98
C GLU A 152 7.25 2.20 -1.70
N MET A 153 7.93 2.36 -0.57
CA MET A 153 7.37 2.10 0.75
C MET A 153 7.64 3.26 1.69
N THR A 154 6.73 3.42 2.64
CA THR A 154 6.83 4.42 3.69
C THR A 154 7.44 3.76 4.93
N THR A 155 8.68 4.10 5.24
CA THR A 155 9.40 3.55 6.40
C THR A 155 9.58 4.60 7.49
N LYS A 156 9.71 4.14 8.73
CA LYS A 156 10.10 5.01 9.85
C LYS A 156 11.57 5.41 9.65
N GLY A 157 11.90 6.68 9.86
CA GLY A 157 13.13 7.35 9.42
C GLY A 157 14.41 6.50 9.33
N ASN A 158 15.17 6.67 8.24
CA ASN A 158 16.45 6.01 7.91
C ASN A 158 16.51 4.47 8.03
N GLU A 159 15.42 3.78 8.34
CA GLU A 159 15.35 2.33 8.33
C GLU A 159 15.42 1.85 6.88
N LYS A 160 16.52 1.17 6.54
CA LYS A 160 16.70 0.50 5.24
C LYS A 160 15.93 -0.82 5.30
N LEU A 161 14.85 -0.91 4.53
CA LEU A 161 14.17 -2.19 4.30
C LEU A 161 15.09 -3.13 3.54
N ASN A 162 15.40 -4.27 4.14
CA ASN A 162 16.17 -5.33 3.50
C ASN A 162 15.22 -6.44 3.02
N LEU A 163 14.31 -6.07 2.10
CA LEU A 163 13.41 -7.02 1.46
C LEU A 163 14.22 -7.92 0.52
N LYS A 164 13.87 -9.20 0.49
CA LYS A 164 14.48 -10.21 -0.38
C LYS A 164 13.51 -10.62 -1.47
N GLN A 165 14.03 -11.29 -2.49
CA GLN A 165 13.20 -11.83 -3.59
C GLN A 165 12.03 -12.68 -3.10
N GLU A 166 12.25 -13.50 -2.06
CA GLU A 166 11.24 -14.38 -1.45
C GLU A 166 10.01 -13.64 -0.90
N ASP A 167 10.15 -12.33 -0.62
CA ASP A 167 9.07 -11.46 -0.20
C ASP A 167 8.18 -11.00 -1.38
N PHE A 168 8.73 -10.98 -2.60
CA PHE A 168 8.03 -10.56 -3.82
C PHE A 168 7.56 -11.75 -4.67
N LEU A 169 8.30 -12.86 -4.65
CA LEU A 169 8.10 -14.00 -5.55
C LEU A 169 8.09 -15.31 -4.76
N SER A 170 7.05 -16.11 -4.94
CA SER A 170 7.06 -17.52 -4.56
C SER A 170 7.17 -18.37 -5.81
N VAL A 171 8.15 -19.28 -5.82
CA VAL A 171 8.32 -20.23 -6.91
C VAL A 171 8.19 -21.65 -6.38
N GLN A 172 7.32 -22.42 -7.01
CA GLN A 172 7.10 -23.82 -6.71
C GLN A 172 7.14 -24.62 -7.99
N THR A 173 7.87 -25.73 -7.99
CA THR A 173 7.96 -26.63 -9.13
C THR A 173 7.21 -27.91 -8.82
N THR A 174 6.30 -28.32 -9.70
CA THR A 174 5.56 -29.59 -9.58
C THR A 174 5.60 -30.30 -10.92
N GLY A 175 6.39 -31.37 -10.99
CA GLY A 175 6.62 -32.11 -12.23
C GLY A 175 7.24 -31.23 -13.31
N GLU A 176 6.60 -31.14 -14.48
CA GLU A 176 7.04 -30.34 -15.64
C GLU A 176 6.50 -28.90 -15.65
N THR A 177 5.78 -28.49 -14.58
CA THR A 177 5.20 -27.15 -14.46
C THR A 177 5.84 -26.36 -13.33
N MET A 178 6.30 -25.14 -13.65
CA MET A 178 6.77 -24.17 -12.68
C MET A 178 5.68 -23.13 -12.40
N TYR A 179 5.31 -22.99 -11.13
CA TYR A 179 4.36 -22.00 -10.64
C TYR A 179 5.12 -20.82 -10.04
N ILE A 180 4.79 -19.62 -10.51
CA ILE A 180 5.40 -18.37 -10.09
C ILE A 180 4.27 -17.47 -9.60
N THR A 181 4.24 -17.20 -8.30
CA THR A 181 3.23 -16.35 -7.68
C THR A 181 3.86 -15.04 -7.24
N LEU A 182 3.35 -13.92 -7.75
CA LEU A 182 3.71 -12.59 -7.26
C LEU A 182 2.97 -12.35 -5.94
N LYS A 183 3.73 -12.01 -4.90
CA LYS A 183 3.20 -11.66 -3.59
C LYS A 183 2.98 -10.16 -3.50
N SER A 184 1.88 -9.78 -2.85
CA SER A 184 1.69 -8.42 -2.38
C SER A 184 2.61 -8.16 -1.18
N LEU A 185 3.17 -6.95 -1.10
CA LEU A 185 4.00 -6.58 0.03
C LEU A 185 3.14 -6.41 1.28
N PRO A 186 3.60 -6.87 2.45
CA PRO A 186 2.84 -6.71 3.69
C PRO A 186 2.65 -5.21 3.98
N PHE A 187 1.40 -4.80 4.13
CA PHE A 187 1.02 -3.45 4.52
C PHE A 187 0.20 -3.50 5.80
N HIS A 188 0.64 -2.73 6.80
CA HIS A 188 -0.15 -2.54 8.01
C HIS A 188 -1.06 -1.33 7.81
N GLN A 189 -2.37 -1.55 7.79
CA GLN A 189 -3.36 -0.49 7.61
C GLN A 189 -3.32 0.47 8.80
N LYS A 190 -2.71 1.64 8.59
CA LYS A 190 -2.65 2.77 9.52
C LYS A 190 -3.47 3.94 9.00
N MET A 191 -3.90 4.85 9.88
CA MET A 191 -4.78 5.97 9.52
C MET A 191 -4.17 6.90 8.46
N PHE A 192 -2.86 7.13 8.51
CA PHE A 192 -2.09 7.88 7.51
C PHE A 192 -1.10 7.01 6.73
N GLY A 193 -1.32 5.70 6.72
CA GLY A 193 -0.50 4.77 5.95
C GLY A 193 -0.82 4.86 4.46
N HIS A 194 0.21 4.82 3.63
CA HIS A 194 0.07 4.63 2.19
C HIS A 194 0.44 3.20 1.82
N GLU A 195 -0.39 2.55 1.01
CA GLU A 195 -0.07 1.24 0.45
C GLU A 195 1.27 1.29 -0.32
N PRO A 196 2.11 0.24 -0.21
CA PRO A 196 3.30 0.09 -1.01
C PRO A 196 2.95 0.18 -2.50
N ARG A 197 3.71 0.97 -3.26
CA ARG A 197 3.57 0.98 -4.71
C ARG A 197 4.66 0.11 -5.30
N VAL A 198 4.27 -0.92 -6.05
CA VAL A 198 5.23 -1.81 -6.72
C VAL A 198 5.03 -1.68 -8.21
N LYS A 199 6.13 -1.48 -8.95
CA LYS A 199 6.15 -1.50 -10.41
C LYS A 199 7.01 -2.67 -10.89
N PRO A 200 6.47 -3.90 -10.88
CA PRO A 200 7.23 -5.09 -11.26
C PRO A 200 7.26 -5.27 -12.78
N THR A 201 8.40 -5.74 -13.26
CA THR A 201 8.62 -6.23 -14.62
C THR A 201 9.11 -7.67 -14.53
N LEU A 202 8.29 -8.60 -15.00
CA LEU A 202 8.62 -10.02 -15.02
C LEU A 202 9.17 -10.38 -16.40
N VAL A 203 10.42 -10.82 -16.44
CA VAL A 203 11.08 -11.30 -17.66
C VAL A 203 10.88 -12.80 -17.76
N LEU A 204 10.30 -13.28 -18.86
CA LEU A 204 9.96 -14.67 -19.11
C LEU A 204 10.62 -15.20 -20.40
N PRO A 205 10.92 -16.50 -20.47
CA PRO A 205 11.43 -17.14 -21.69
C PRO A 205 10.40 -17.14 -22.81
N GLN A 206 10.81 -16.76 -24.02
CA GLN A 206 10.00 -16.92 -25.24
C GLN A 206 9.86 -18.38 -25.71
N THR A 207 10.75 -19.26 -25.24
CA THR A 207 10.88 -20.67 -25.69
C THR A 207 9.92 -21.63 -24.97
N LYS A 208 9.34 -21.23 -23.84
CA LYS A 208 8.48 -22.08 -22.99
C LYS A 208 7.02 -21.67 -23.08
N HIS A 209 6.12 -22.61 -22.81
CA HIS A 209 4.70 -22.33 -22.74
C HIS A 209 4.39 -21.53 -21.46
N VAL A 210 3.75 -20.37 -21.60
CA VAL A 210 3.45 -19.48 -20.47
C VAL A 210 1.94 -19.31 -20.30
N GLU A 211 1.45 -19.47 -19.09
CA GLU A 211 0.06 -19.18 -18.71
C GLU A 211 0.06 -18.10 -17.62
N ILE A 212 -0.49 -16.93 -17.93
CA ILE A 212 -0.58 -15.79 -17.03
C ILE A 212 -2.01 -15.70 -16.53
N ARG A 213 -2.17 -15.79 -15.21
CA ARG A 213 -3.43 -15.59 -14.50
C ARG A 213 -3.35 -14.25 -13.83
N ALA A 214 -4.05 -13.27 -14.38
CA ALA A 214 -4.34 -12.03 -13.67
C ALA A 214 -5.73 -12.16 -13.07
N SER A 215 -5.95 -11.53 -11.92
CA SER A 215 -7.29 -11.39 -11.36
C SER A 215 -7.55 -9.91 -11.20
N ASN A 216 -8.16 -9.31 -12.22
CA ASN A 216 -8.51 -7.87 -12.26
C ASN A 216 -7.30 -6.92 -12.10
N ARG A 217 -6.15 -7.33 -12.64
CA ARG A 217 -4.92 -6.52 -12.68
C ARG A 217 -4.66 -6.04 -14.11
N ASP A 218 -4.08 -4.85 -14.26
CA ASP A 218 -3.64 -4.36 -15.58
C ASP A 218 -2.32 -5.01 -15.99
N LEU A 219 -2.25 -5.47 -17.24
CA LEU A 219 -1.09 -6.12 -17.82
C LEU A 219 -0.52 -5.33 -19.00
N SER A 220 0.79 -5.15 -19.03
CA SER A 220 1.53 -4.67 -20.21
C SER A 220 2.40 -5.80 -20.74
N LEU A 221 2.04 -6.35 -21.89
CA LEU A 221 2.67 -7.52 -22.50
C LEU A 221 3.60 -7.11 -23.63
N TYR A 222 4.88 -7.45 -23.49
CA TYR A 222 5.92 -7.33 -24.50
C TYR A 222 6.43 -8.74 -24.87
N PRO A 223 5.65 -9.53 -25.61
CA PRO A 223 5.99 -10.93 -25.89
C PRO A 223 7.26 -11.11 -26.75
N GLY A 224 7.68 -10.08 -27.48
CA GLY A 224 8.86 -10.12 -28.35
C GLY A 224 8.68 -11.10 -29.53
N GLN A 225 9.68 -11.94 -29.80
CA GLN A 225 9.63 -12.98 -30.83
C GLN A 225 9.29 -14.32 -30.17
N LEU A 226 7.99 -14.57 -29.99
CA LEU A 226 7.52 -15.82 -29.38
C LEU A 226 8.03 -17.04 -30.15
N GLN A 227 8.47 -18.05 -29.42
CA GLN A 227 8.84 -19.37 -29.94
C GLN A 227 7.95 -20.47 -29.36
N ASN A 228 6.95 -20.10 -28.56
CA ASN A 228 5.99 -20.99 -27.93
C ASN A 228 4.70 -20.21 -27.60
N ASN A 229 3.65 -20.94 -27.22
CA ASN A 229 2.33 -20.38 -26.98
C ASN A 229 2.23 -19.72 -25.61
N TRP A 230 1.62 -18.55 -25.58
CA TRP A 230 1.35 -17.78 -24.38
C TRP A 230 -0.16 -17.61 -24.21
N PHE A 231 -0.61 -17.74 -22.97
CA PHE A 231 -2.02 -17.64 -22.61
C PHE A 231 -2.17 -16.66 -21.46
N VAL A 232 -3.18 -15.80 -21.51
CA VAL A 232 -3.48 -14.79 -20.49
C VAL A 232 -4.95 -14.91 -20.13
N GLN A 233 -5.25 -14.99 -18.84
CA GLN A 233 -6.61 -15.14 -18.33
C GLN A 233 -6.95 -14.03 -17.32
N GLU A 234 -8.19 -13.53 -17.39
CA GLU A 234 -8.87 -12.73 -16.36
C GLU A 234 -8.20 -11.39 -15.99
N SER A 235 -7.79 -10.63 -17.00
CA SER A 235 -7.14 -9.32 -16.82
C SER A 235 -8.14 -8.16 -16.82
N SER A 236 -7.83 -7.07 -16.11
CA SER A 236 -8.62 -5.84 -16.18
C SER A 236 -8.41 -5.15 -17.53
N GLY A 237 -7.29 -4.45 -17.69
CA GLY A 237 -6.75 -4.03 -18.97
C GLY A 237 -5.58 -4.89 -19.42
N VAL A 238 -5.46 -5.14 -20.72
CA VAL A 238 -4.25 -5.71 -21.33
C VAL A 238 -3.76 -4.76 -22.41
N SER A 239 -2.50 -4.35 -22.33
CA SER A 239 -1.80 -3.64 -23.40
C SER A 239 -0.81 -4.60 -24.05
N VAL A 240 -0.98 -4.91 -25.33
CA VAL A 240 -0.11 -5.83 -26.08
C VAL A 240 0.74 -5.04 -27.06
N HIS A 241 2.06 -5.25 -27.00
CA HIS A 241 3.04 -4.64 -27.89
C HIS A 241 3.70 -5.72 -28.76
N LEU A 242 3.18 -5.92 -29.97
CA LEU A 242 3.70 -6.91 -30.92
C LEU A 242 4.77 -6.30 -31.82
N ILE A 243 5.82 -7.06 -32.13
CA ILE A 243 6.83 -6.66 -33.11
C ILE A 243 6.32 -7.04 -34.50
N LYS A 244 6.41 -6.14 -35.48
CA LYS A 244 5.92 -6.38 -36.85
C LYS A 244 6.48 -7.64 -37.52
N GLU A 245 7.72 -8.00 -37.20
CA GLU A 245 8.42 -9.19 -37.71
C GLU A 245 8.11 -10.48 -36.94
N SER A 246 7.29 -10.42 -35.88
CA SER A 246 6.98 -11.60 -35.06
C SER A 246 5.94 -12.51 -35.73
N ASP A 247 6.11 -13.82 -35.55
CA ASP A 247 5.25 -14.86 -36.11
C ASP A 247 4.14 -15.28 -35.12
N VAL A 248 3.15 -14.41 -34.89
CA VAL A 248 2.17 -14.55 -33.81
C VAL A 248 0.74 -14.42 -34.33
N SER A 249 -0.11 -15.36 -33.92
CA SER A 249 -1.57 -15.27 -34.04
C SER A 249 -2.12 -14.86 -32.68
N LEU A 250 -2.57 -13.60 -32.55
CA LEU A 250 -3.24 -13.14 -31.35
C LEU A 250 -4.74 -13.40 -31.46
N THR A 251 -5.31 -14.06 -30.46
CA THR A 251 -6.75 -14.17 -30.26
C THR A 251 -7.10 -13.60 -28.89
N ALA A 252 -8.05 -12.68 -28.84
CA ALA A 252 -8.47 -12.06 -27.60
C ALA A 252 -9.99 -12.04 -27.46
N VAL A 253 -10.48 -12.42 -26.28
CA VAL A 253 -11.89 -12.30 -25.90
C VAL A 253 -12.04 -11.09 -24.99
N THR A 254 -12.68 -10.05 -25.49
CA THR A 254 -12.83 -8.76 -24.80
C THR A 254 -14.26 -8.23 -24.90
N ASN A 255 -14.68 -7.40 -23.96
CA ASN A 255 -15.96 -6.72 -23.98
C ASN A 255 -16.03 -5.55 -25.00
N GLN A 256 -14.93 -5.27 -25.70
CA GLN A 256 -14.83 -4.20 -26.69
C GLN A 256 -14.84 -4.74 -28.12
N LYS A 257 -15.69 -4.14 -28.96
CA LYS A 257 -15.80 -4.49 -30.38
C LYS A 257 -14.64 -3.95 -31.21
N GLU A 258 -14.15 -2.78 -30.88
CA GLU A 258 -13.11 -2.08 -31.65
C GLU A 258 -11.74 -2.19 -30.97
N ALA A 259 -10.68 -2.16 -31.77
CA ALA A 259 -9.32 -2.11 -31.25
C ALA A 259 -9.05 -0.72 -30.67
N ILE A 260 -8.64 -0.66 -29.41
CA ILE A 260 -8.00 0.54 -28.87
C ILE A 260 -6.51 0.42 -29.23
N GLY A 261 -5.96 1.38 -29.97
CA GLY A 261 -4.54 1.39 -30.35
C GLY A 261 -4.27 1.70 -31.82
N ASN A 262 -3.11 1.28 -32.32
CA ASN A 262 -2.63 1.70 -33.65
C ASN A 262 -2.98 0.73 -34.79
N THR A 263 -3.53 -0.45 -34.47
CA THR A 263 -3.80 -1.52 -35.45
C THR A 263 -5.22 -2.07 -35.26
N PRO A 264 -6.07 -2.07 -36.31
CA PRO A 264 -7.41 -2.65 -36.24
C PRO A 264 -7.37 -4.19 -36.25
N TRP A 265 -8.42 -4.81 -35.69
CA TRP A 265 -8.61 -6.26 -35.74
C TRP A 265 -8.92 -6.76 -37.16
N GLU A 266 -8.36 -7.91 -37.55
CA GLU A 266 -8.64 -8.55 -38.85
C GLU A 266 -9.97 -9.32 -38.82
N GLN A 267 -10.29 -9.94 -37.70
CA GLN A 267 -11.55 -10.66 -37.50
C GLN A 267 -12.14 -10.31 -36.14
N VAL A 268 -13.43 -9.98 -36.14
CA VAL A 268 -14.23 -9.68 -34.94
C VAL A 268 -15.47 -10.57 -34.99
N GLU A 269 -15.55 -11.53 -34.07
CA GLU A 269 -16.69 -12.42 -33.90
C GLU A 269 -17.44 -12.06 -32.63
N ASP A 270 -18.73 -11.73 -32.75
CA ASP A 270 -19.59 -11.48 -31.59
C ASP A 270 -20.01 -12.83 -30.96
N LEU A 271 -19.58 -13.06 -29.73
CA LEU A 271 -19.90 -14.28 -28.97
C LEU A 271 -21.29 -14.20 -28.33
N THR A 272 -21.92 -13.02 -28.31
CA THR A 272 -23.20 -12.73 -27.64
C THR A 272 -24.42 -13.02 -28.52
N LYS A 273 -24.30 -13.91 -29.52
CA LYS A 273 -25.43 -14.22 -30.42
C LYS A 273 -26.52 -15.06 -29.72
N LYS A 274 -27.54 -14.35 -29.21
CA LYS A 274 -28.96 -14.72 -28.99
C LYS A 274 -29.25 -16.08 -28.32
N GLU A 275 -29.51 -16.05 -27.02
CA GLU A 275 -30.64 -16.82 -26.48
C GLU A 275 -31.92 -16.02 -26.79
N ASN A 276 -32.73 -16.52 -27.72
CA ASN A 276 -34.11 -16.06 -27.91
C ASN A 276 -34.94 -16.52 -26.71
N ASN A 277 -34.87 -15.83 -25.58
CA ASN A 277 -35.90 -15.89 -24.55
C ASN A 277 -36.20 -14.46 -24.12
N SER A 278 -37.16 -13.86 -24.83
CA SER A 278 -37.83 -12.64 -24.43
C SER A 278 -38.60 -12.89 -23.12
N SER A 279 -38.02 -12.53 -21.99
CA SER A 279 -38.77 -12.18 -20.78
C SER A 279 -38.84 -10.66 -20.70
N GLU A 280 -39.99 -10.11 -21.11
CA GLU A 280 -40.34 -8.68 -21.16
C GLU A 280 -40.53 -8.03 -19.77
N GLU A 281 -39.73 -8.35 -18.75
CA GLU A 281 -40.04 -7.90 -17.38
C GLU A 281 -39.07 -6.95 -16.70
N ASN A 282 -37.94 -6.56 -17.30
CA ASN A 282 -37.16 -5.40 -16.80
C ASN A 282 -36.08 -4.94 -17.79
N PRO A 283 -36.25 -3.80 -18.49
CA PRO A 283 -35.24 -3.30 -19.44
C PRO A 283 -34.04 -2.59 -18.80
N GLU A 284 -34.07 -2.29 -17.48
CA GLU A 284 -33.04 -1.44 -16.84
C GLU A 284 -31.94 -2.21 -16.07
N LEU A 285 -32.01 -3.54 -15.98
CA LEU A 285 -31.04 -4.36 -15.23
C LEU A 285 -30.32 -5.42 -16.07
N ASN A 286 -30.52 -5.42 -17.39
CA ASN A 286 -29.94 -6.42 -18.28
C ASN A 286 -28.81 -5.79 -19.10
N GLU A 287 -27.77 -5.28 -18.45
CA GLU A 287 -26.48 -5.07 -19.10
C GLU A 287 -25.89 -6.46 -19.39
N GLN A 288 -26.36 -7.11 -20.45
CA GLN A 288 -25.69 -8.30 -20.96
C GLN A 288 -24.29 -7.85 -21.37
N GLU A 289 -23.27 -8.29 -20.63
CA GLU A 289 -21.88 -8.05 -21.01
C GLU A 289 -21.65 -8.67 -22.39
N HIS A 290 -21.53 -7.82 -23.40
CA HIS A 290 -21.22 -8.25 -24.76
C HIS A 290 -19.76 -8.65 -24.83
N TRP A 291 -19.48 -9.87 -25.29
CA TRP A 291 -18.12 -10.38 -25.47
C TRP A 291 -17.83 -10.58 -26.96
N TYR A 292 -16.69 -10.07 -27.40
CA TYR A 292 -16.18 -10.17 -28.76
C TYR A 292 -14.90 -10.97 -28.77
N LYS A 293 -14.81 -11.91 -29.71
CA LYS A 293 -13.58 -12.62 -30.03
C LYS A 293 -12.90 -11.91 -31.20
N ASN A 294 -11.81 -11.24 -30.88
CA ASN A 294 -11.00 -10.50 -31.83
C ASN A 294 -9.75 -11.31 -32.17
N SER A 295 -9.33 -11.31 -33.43
CA SER A 295 -8.08 -11.95 -33.83
C SER A 295 -7.33 -11.18 -34.90
N ILE A 296 -6.01 -11.35 -34.88
CA ILE A 296 -5.06 -10.75 -35.81
C ILE A 296 -3.84 -11.65 -35.93
N LYS A 297 -3.24 -11.67 -37.12
CA LYS A 297 -2.01 -12.42 -37.39
C LYS A 297 -0.88 -11.49 -37.81
N THR A 298 0.30 -11.76 -37.29
CA THR A 298 1.56 -11.20 -37.76
C THR A 298 2.45 -12.34 -38.25
N GLY A 299 3.13 -12.17 -39.39
CA GLY A 299 3.93 -13.23 -40.00
C GLY A 299 3.08 -14.41 -40.51
N ASN A 300 3.47 -15.63 -40.17
CA ASN A 300 2.79 -16.88 -40.57
C ASN A 300 1.71 -17.31 -39.55
N GLY A 301 1.64 -16.67 -38.38
CA GLY A 301 0.76 -17.00 -37.27
C GLY A 301 1.08 -18.34 -36.57
N THR A 302 2.33 -18.81 -36.58
CA THR A 302 2.68 -20.14 -36.04
C THR A 302 2.48 -20.24 -34.52
N TYR A 303 2.85 -19.19 -33.78
CA TYR A 303 2.74 -19.16 -32.32
C TYR A 303 1.48 -18.44 -31.87
N LYS A 304 0.79 -18.98 -30.86
CA LYS A 304 -0.49 -18.45 -30.38
C LYS A 304 -0.29 -17.60 -29.14
N LEU A 305 -0.80 -16.38 -29.18
CA LEU A 305 -1.03 -15.56 -27.99
C LEU A 305 -2.54 -15.49 -27.78
N ASN A 306 -3.02 -16.06 -26.68
CA ASN A 306 -4.44 -16.10 -26.37
C ASN A 306 -4.73 -15.25 -25.13
N ILE A 307 -5.71 -14.36 -25.21
CA ILE A 307 -6.17 -13.54 -24.10
C ILE A 307 -7.64 -13.87 -23.85
N GLU A 308 -7.94 -14.48 -22.71
CA GLU A 308 -9.30 -14.80 -22.29
C GLU A 308 -9.76 -13.81 -21.22
N LYS A 309 -10.93 -13.20 -21.48
CA LYS A 309 -11.62 -12.28 -20.58
C LYS A 309 -10.78 -11.06 -20.17
N ALA A 310 -10.65 -10.10 -21.09
CA ALA A 310 -10.08 -8.78 -20.82
C ALA A 310 -11.13 -7.66 -20.97
N TYR A 311 -11.29 -6.80 -19.95
CA TYR A 311 -12.24 -5.68 -19.98
C TYR A 311 -11.78 -4.49 -20.83
N ASN A 312 -10.48 -4.36 -21.08
CA ASN A 312 -9.94 -3.40 -22.02
C ASN A 312 -8.74 -4.04 -22.71
N LEU A 313 -8.64 -3.88 -24.02
CA LEU A 313 -7.50 -4.40 -24.78
C LEU A 313 -6.93 -3.31 -25.68
N ASN A 314 -5.73 -2.86 -25.34
CA ASN A 314 -4.95 -1.95 -26.17
C ASN A 314 -3.94 -2.76 -26.99
N MET A 315 -3.93 -2.60 -28.31
CA MET A 315 -2.95 -3.21 -29.19
C MET A 315 -2.08 -2.15 -29.86
N SER A 316 -0.77 -2.37 -29.80
CA SER A 316 0.15 -1.68 -30.70
C SER A 316 1.11 -2.64 -31.40
N VAL A 317 1.24 -2.47 -32.71
CA VAL A 317 2.33 -3.06 -33.48
C VAL A 317 3.46 -2.04 -33.56
N ILE A 318 4.66 -2.43 -33.11
CA ILE A 318 5.85 -1.58 -33.09
C ILE A 318 6.86 -2.05 -34.16
N GLU A 319 7.46 -1.09 -34.84
CA GLU A 319 8.66 -1.31 -35.66
C GLU A 319 9.87 -1.30 -34.73
N LYS A 320 10.77 -2.29 -34.88
CA LYS A 320 11.94 -2.44 -34.03
C LYS A 320 13.10 -1.58 -34.53
#